data_AF-A0A9E0L3D3-F1
#
_entry.id   AF-A0A9E0L3D3-F1
#
_cell.length_a   1.000
_cell.length_b   1.000
_cell.length_c   1.000
_cell.angle_alpha   90.00
_cell.angle_beta   90.00
_cell.angle_gamma   90.00
#
_symmetry.space_group_name_H-M   'P 1'
#
loop_
_entity.id
_entity.type
_entity.pdbx_description
1 polymer ?
#
loop_
_entity_poly.entity_id
_entity_poly.type
_entity_poly.pdbx_seq_one_letter_code
_entity_poly.pdbx_strand_id
1 'polypeptide(L)'
;MSLIALGMNLMLAGLLAAALMMGFRLNGRLKHLRDSHDGFAKAVAELDVAAARAEQGLADLRAATDEATDALADRIEKARALTAKLDRQLQGAPAAAPTHSDRAERMDRSERMDRAERMARAERGAPIPFRREVVEVDEEDVARVTHRLGALLSAAREPRIRPEPERFARPDIAPTRQRPRFEDDLFDGPTDRVAAGGARR
;
A
#
# COMPACT_ATOMS: atom_id res chain seq x y z
N MET A 1 -8.87 -53.94 71.41
CA MET A 1 -7.78 -53.12 70.83
C MET A 1 -7.94 -51.71 71.35
N SER A 2 -6.92 -51.17 72.04
CA SER A 2 -7.05 -49.90 72.78
C SER A 2 -7.29 -48.72 71.84
N LEU A 3 -8.26 -47.87 72.18
CA LEU A 3 -8.59 -46.61 71.47
C LEU A 3 -7.35 -45.72 71.26
N ILE A 4 -6.41 -45.81 72.21
CA ILE A 4 -5.14 -45.07 72.21
C ILE A 4 -4.23 -45.52 71.05
N ALA A 5 -4.18 -46.82 70.75
CA ALA A 5 -3.38 -47.34 69.64
C ALA A 5 -3.92 -46.86 68.29
N LEU A 6 -5.25 -46.79 68.15
CA LEU A 6 -5.89 -46.22 66.96
C LEU A 6 -5.56 -44.73 66.80
N GLY A 7 -5.59 -43.96 67.90
CA GLY A 7 -5.22 -42.54 67.90
C GLY A 7 -3.77 -42.28 67.50
N MET A 8 -2.81 -43.04 68.04
CA MET A 8 -1.39 -42.92 67.69
C MET A 8 -1.14 -43.29 66.22
N ASN A 9 -1.78 -44.35 65.72
CA ASN A 9 -1.64 -44.75 64.32
C ASN A 9 -2.22 -43.70 63.36
N LEU A 10 -3.35 -43.07 63.70
CA LEU A 10 -3.93 -41.98 62.92
C LEU A 10 -3.01 -40.76 62.88
N MET A 11 -2.41 -40.39 64.01
CA MET A 11 -1.46 -39.29 64.07
C MET A 11 -0.22 -39.56 63.19
N LEU A 12 0.31 -40.78 63.24
CA LEU A 12 1.45 -41.19 62.41
C LEU A 12 1.09 -41.20 60.92
N ALA A 13 -0.08 -41.75 60.56
CA ALA A 13 -0.58 -41.73 59.19
C ALA A 13 -0.78 -40.30 58.67
N GLY A 14 -1.29 -39.39 59.50
CA GLY A 14 -1.44 -37.97 59.16
C GLY A 14 -0.11 -37.26 58.91
N LEU A 15 0.89 -37.48 59.77
CA LEU A 15 2.25 -36.95 59.60
C LEU A 15 2.90 -37.48 58.31
N LEU A 16 2.70 -38.77 58.01
CA LEU A 16 3.19 -39.38 56.78
C LEU A 16 2.52 -38.77 55.54
N ALA A 17 1.20 -38.60 55.57
CA ALA A 17 0.44 -37.99 54.48
C ALA A 17 0.87 -36.54 54.23
N ALA A 18 1.13 -35.75 55.30
CA ALA A 18 1.63 -34.39 55.19
C ALA A 18 3.02 -34.34 54.54
N ALA A 19 3.93 -35.26 54.91
CA ALA A 19 5.24 -35.36 54.30
C ALA A 19 5.16 -35.72 52.80
N LEU A 20 4.30 -36.66 52.44
CA LEU A 20 4.05 -37.07 51.05
C LEU A 20 3.47 -35.92 50.21
N MET A 21 2.51 -35.19 50.77
CA MET A 21 1.91 -34.01 50.14
C MET A 21 2.96 -32.92 49.88
N MET A 22 3.85 -32.67 50.84
CA MET A 22 4.93 -31.71 50.68
C MET A 22 5.92 -32.17 49.59
N GLY A 23 6.26 -33.47 49.54
CA GLY A 23 7.08 -34.06 48.47
C GLY A 23 6.49 -33.86 47.08
N PHE A 24 5.19 -34.13 46.91
CA PHE A 24 4.51 -33.91 45.62
C PHE A 24 4.48 -32.43 45.21
N ARG A 25 4.24 -31.52 46.17
CA ARG A 25 4.20 -30.08 45.90
C ARG A 25 5.55 -29.53 45.44
N LEU A 26 6.66 -30.03 45.99
CA LEU A 26 8.01 -29.65 45.55
C LEU A 26 8.34 -30.19 44.16
N ASN A 27 7.98 -31.43 43.87
CA ASN A 27 8.20 -32.03 42.56
C ASN A 27 7.45 -31.28 41.44
N GLY A 28 6.21 -30.85 41.71
CA GLY A 28 5.44 -30.03 40.77
C GLY A 28 6.08 -28.67 40.48
N ARG A 29 6.63 -27.99 41.49
CA ARG A 29 7.29 -26.69 41.33
C ARG A 29 8.58 -26.79 40.52
N LEU A 30 9.39 -27.83 40.76
CA LEU A 30 10.62 -28.08 39.99
C LEU A 30 10.32 -28.41 38.53
N LYS A 31 9.25 -29.19 38.29
CA LYS A 31 8.81 -29.52 36.93
C LYS A 31 8.36 -28.29 36.16
N HIS A 32 7.54 -27.43 36.77
CA HIS A 32 7.09 -26.19 36.12
C HIS A 32 8.26 -25.25 35.76
N LEU A 33 9.26 -25.10 36.63
CA LEU A 33 10.45 -24.29 36.32
C LEU A 33 11.22 -24.87 35.12
N ARG A 34 11.44 -26.18 35.10
CA ARG A 34 12.16 -26.84 34.00
C ARG A 34 11.39 -26.76 32.68
N ASP A 35 10.09 -27.01 32.70
CA ASP A 35 9.23 -26.88 31.52
C ASP A 35 9.22 -25.42 31.01
N SER A 36 9.31 -24.43 31.90
CA SER A 36 9.46 -23.02 31.51
C SER A 36 10.80 -22.74 30.83
N HIS A 37 11.92 -23.26 31.37
CA HIS A 37 13.25 -23.11 30.75
C HIS A 37 13.34 -23.78 29.39
N ASP A 38 12.79 -24.99 29.24
CA ASP A 38 12.74 -25.70 27.96
C ASP A 38 11.86 -24.92 26.96
N GLY A 39 10.76 -24.32 27.43
CA GLY A 39 9.92 -23.42 26.64
C GLY A 39 10.65 -22.14 26.19
N PHE A 40 11.43 -21.51 27.07
CA PHE A 40 12.26 -20.36 26.72
C PHE A 40 13.36 -20.71 25.73
N ALA A 41 14.05 -21.84 25.90
CA ALA A 41 15.07 -22.29 24.96
C ALA A 41 14.48 -22.49 23.56
N LYS A 42 13.27 -23.06 23.47
CA LYS A 42 12.54 -23.20 22.21
C LYS A 42 12.15 -21.84 21.62
N ALA A 43 11.60 -20.94 22.44
CA ALA A 43 11.20 -19.60 21.98
C ALA A 43 12.39 -18.77 21.49
N VAL A 44 13.54 -18.87 22.15
CA VAL A 44 14.78 -18.21 21.70
C VAL A 44 15.26 -18.79 20.38
N ALA A 45 15.25 -20.11 20.22
CA ALA A 45 15.60 -20.73 18.95
C ALA A 45 14.65 -20.30 17.80
N GLU A 46 13.36 -20.18 18.06
CA GLU A 46 12.38 -19.65 17.09
C GLU A 46 12.65 -18.17 16.77
N LEU A 47 13.02 -17.38 17.77
CA LEU A 47 13.39 -15.97 17.59
C LEU A 47 14.68 -15.82 16.76
N ASP A 48 15.71 -16.62 17.01
CA ASP A 48 16.97 -16.57 16.27
C ASP A 48 16.75 -16.92 14.79
N VAL A 49 15.90 -17.90 14.50
CA VAL A 49 15.50 -18.23 13.12
C VAL A 49 14.74 -17.08 12.46
N ALA A 50 13.83 -16.44 13.19
CA ALA A 50 13.09 -15.28 12.69
C ALA A 50 14.01 -14.07 12.45
N ALA A 51 14.99 -13.84 13.34
CA ALA A 51 15.99 -12.78 13.24
C ALA A 51 16.91 -13.02 12.04
N ALA A 52 17.44 -14.23 11.87
CA ALA A 52 18.26 -14.59 10.71
C ALA A 52 17.51 -14.36 9.39
N ARG A 53 16.22 -14.72 9.34
CA ARG A 53 15.37 -14.44 8.18
C ARG A 53 15.15 -12.94 7.95
N ALA A 54 15.00 -12.15 9.01
CA ALA A 54 14.87 -10.71 8.91
C ALA A 54 16.15 -10.04 8.42
N GLU A 55 17.32 -10.50 8.88
CA GLU A 55 18.64 -10.05 8.41
C GLU A 55 18.84 -10.35 6.93
N GLN A 56 18.46 -11.55 6.48
CA GLN A 56 18.47 -11.91 5.06
C GLN A 56 17.56 -11.00 4.23
N GLY A 57 16.33 -10.79 4.66
CA GLY A 57 15.41 -9.89 3.95
C GLY A 57 15.92 -8.44 3.89
N LEU A 58 16.62 -7.98 4.92
CA LEU A 58 17.22 -6.65 4.93
C LEU A 58 18.44 -6.56 4.01
N ALA A 59 19.24 -7.63 3.92
CA ALA A 59 20.33 -7.74 2.95
C ALA A 59 19.79 -7.71 1.50
N ASP A 60 18.70 -8.44 1.24
CA ASP A 60 18.04 -8.45 -0.07
C ASP A 60 17.49 -7.07 -0.44
N LEU A 61 16.85 -6.37 0.51
CA LEU A 61 16.36 -5.01 0.29
C LEU A 61 17.50 -4.03 0.01
N ARG A 62 18.64 -4.16 0.71
CA ARG A 62 19.81 -3.33 0.44
C ARG A 62 20.34 -3.59 -0.96
N ALA A 63 20.54 -4.86 -1.34
CA ALA A 63 21.02 -5.22 -2.67
C ALA A 63 20.08 -4.70 -3.78
N ALA A 64 18.77 -4.88 -3.62
CA ALA A 64 17.78 -4.37 -4.57
C ALA A 64 17.75 -2.84 -4.63
N THR A 65 18.00 -2.16 -3.51
CA THR A 65 18.07 -0.70 -3.45
C THR A 65 19.34 -0.18 -4.15
N ASP A 66 20.48 -0.83 -3.94
CA ASP A 66 21.73 -0.49 -4.61
C ASP A 66 21.60 -0.67 -6.13
N GLU A 67 21.04 -1.81 -6.58
CA GLU A 67 20.76 -2.04 -8.01
C GLU A 67 19.80 -1.01 -8.60
N ALA A 68 18.73 -0.66 -7.86
CA ALA A 68 17.79 0.37 -8.29
C ALA A 68 18.44 1.77 -8.37
N THR A 69 19.38 2.06 -7.47
CA THR A 69 20.13 3.32 -7.44
C THR A 69 21.05 3.43 -8.66
N ASP A 70 21.78 2.38 -8.97
CA ASP A 70 22.64 2.31 -10.15
C ASP A 70 21.82 2.44 -11.44
N ALA A 71 20.71 1.72 -11.55
CA ALA A 71 19.81 1.80 -12.70
C ALA A 71 19.19 3.20 -12.88
N LEU A 72 18.94 3.92 -11.78
CA LEU A 72 18.47 5.31 -11.83
C LEU A 72 19.58 6.26 -12.27
N ALA A 73 20.81 6.08 -11.78
CA ALA A 73 21.96 6.88 -12.18
C ALA A 73 22.21 6.77 -13.69
N ASP A 74 22.19 5.56 -14.24
CA ASP A 74 22.29 5.29 -15.67
C ASP A 74 21.22 6.02 -16.49
N ARG A 75 19.98 6.03 -16.01
CA ARG A 75 18.86 6.72 -16.69
C ARG A 75 19.05 8.23 -16.66
N ILE A 76 19.53 8.79 -15.55
CA ILE A 76 19.83 10.22 -15.42
C ILE A 76 20.95 10.61 -16.38
N GLU A 77 22.02 9.81 -16.47
CA GLU A 77 23.11 10.07 -17.40
C GLU A 77 22.64 10.01 -18.86
N LYS A 78 21.85 9.00 -19.23
CA LYS A 78 21.23 8.90 -20.56
C LYS A 78 20.34 10.10 -20.86
N ALA A 79 19.50 10.52 -19.91
CA ALA A 79 18.65 11.69 -20.06
C ALA A 79 19.48 12.97 -20.26
N ARG A 80 20.52 13.19 -19.45
CA ARG A 80 21.44 14.33 -19.61
C ARG A 80 22.14 14.31 -20.97
N ALA A 81 22.60 13.14 -21.42
CA ALA A 81 23.21 12.99 -22.73
C ALA A 81 22.23 13.30 -23.88
N LEU A 82 20.96 12.89 -23.75
CA LEU A 82 19.91 13.21 -24.71
C LEU A 82 19.58 14.70 -24.71
N THR A 83 19.43 15.32 -23.53
CA THR A 83 19.22 16.77 -23.42
C THR A 83 20.37 17.55 -24.05
N ALA A 84 21.62 17.16 -23.80
CA ALA A 84 22.79 17.82 -24.40
C ALA A 84 22.82 17.66 -25.93
N LYS A 85 22.38 16.51 -26.47
CA LYS A 85 22.23 16.32 -27.93
C LYS A 85 21.14 17.23 -28.51
N LEU A 86 19.99 17.32 -27.84
CA LEU A 86 18.89 18.20 -28.26
C LEU A 86 19.31 19.67 -28.24
N ASP A 87 20.02 20.11 -27.20
CA ASP A 87 20.51 21.49 -27.08
C ASP A 87 21.50 21.84 -28.19
N ARG A 88 22.45 20.94 -28.53
CA ARG A 88 23.33 21.11 -29.69
C ARG A 88 22.58 21.16 -31.02
N GLN A 89 21.52 20.36 -31.19
CA GLN A 89 20.69 20.39 -32.39
C GLN A 89 19.89 21.70 -32.49
N LEU A 90 19.40 22.23 -31.37
CA LEU A 90 18.73 23.53 -31.33
C LEU A 90 19.70 24.68 -31.65
N GLN A 91 20.90 24.66 -31.08
CA GLN A 91 21.92 25.69 -31.32
C GLN A 91 22.55 25.60 -32.72
N GLY A 92 22.66 24.38 -33.27
CA GLY A 92 23.14 24.12 -34.62
C GLY A 92 22.08 24.30 -35.71
N ALA A 93 20.78 24.36 -35.34
CA ALA A 93 19.75 24.81 -36.25
C ALA A 93 20.04 26.30 -36.55
N PRO A 94 20.27 26.67 -37.82
CA PRO A 94 20.56 28.06 -38.14
C PRO A 94 19.43 28.93 -37.60
N ALA A 95 19.81 30.02 -36.92
CA ALA A 95 18.93 31.07 -36.40
C ALA A 95 18.23 31.85 -37.53
N ALA A 96 17.58 31.13 -38.43
CA ALA A 96 16.93 31.59 -39.65
C ALA A 96 15.44 31.19 -39.68
N ALA A 97 14.87 30.84 -38.53
CA ALA A 97 13.42 30.88 -38.35
C ALA A 97 13.10 32.22 -37.66
N PRO A 98 12.47 33.20 -38.36
CA PRO A 98 11.93 34.36 -37.66
C PRO A 98 11.00 33.85 -36.57
N THR A 99 11.27 34.25 -35.33
CA THR A 99 10.55 33.83 -34.14
C THR A 99 9.05 33.91 -34.41
N HIS A 100 8.27 32.93 -33.95
CA HIS A 100 6.82 32.93 -34.15
C HIS A 100 6.15 34.22 -33.67
N SER A 101 6.77 34.94 -32.73
CA SER A 101 6.41 36.30 -32.33
C SER A 101 6.54 37.31 -33.49
N ASP A 102 7.66 37.34 -34.20
CA ASP A 102 7.86 38.23 -35.36
C ASP A 102 6.90 37.92 -36.50
N ARG A 103 6.57 36.63 -36.70
CA ARG A 103 5.57 36.23 -37.69
C ARG A 103 4.16 36.63 -37.29
N ALA A 104 3.80 36.49 -36.01
CA ALA A 104 2.52 36.91 -35.48
C ALA A 104 2.35 38.44 -35.53
N GLU A 105 3.39 39.21 -35.21
CA GLU A 105 3.37 40.67 -35.29
C GLU A 105 3.25 41.18 -36.73
N ARG A 106 3.90 40.52 -37.69
CA ARG A 106 3.74 40.83 -39.12
C ARG A 106 2.32 40.53 -39.61
N MET A 107 1.71 39.45 -39.10
CA MET A 107 0.35 39.05 -39.47
C MET A 107 -0.70 40.00 -38.89
N ASP A 108 -0.59 40.39 -37.60
CA ASP A 108 -1.47 41.40 -36.99
C ASP A 108 -1.33 42.76 -37.71
N ARG A 109 -0.10 43.14 -38.09
CA ARG A 109 0.12 44.36 -38.88
C ARG A 109 -0.56 44.31 -40.24
N SER A 110 -0.50 43.17 -40.95
CA SER A 110 -1.20 43.00 -42.23
C SER A 110 -2.71 42.98 -42.07
N GLU A 111 -3.24 42.34 -41.03
CA GLU A 111 -4.68 42.28 -40.77
C GLU A 111 -5.26 43.65 -40.43
N ARG A 112 -4.48 44.50 -39.72
CA ARG A 112 -4.86 45.89 -39.45
C ARG A 112 -4.90 46.73 -40.72
N MET A 113 -3.94 46.55 -41.63
CA MET A 113 -3.96 47.22 -42.94
C MET A 113 -5.17 46.79 -43.77
N ASP A 114 -5.40 45.47 -43.89
CA ASP A 114 -6.55 44.93 -44.61
C ASP A 114 -7.89 45.40 -44.01
N ARG A 115 -7.98 45.49 -42.68
CA ARG A 115 -9.18 45.98 -42.00
C ARG A 115 -9.38 47.47 -42.26
N ALA A 116 -8.31 48.27 -42.26
CA ALA A 116 -8.38 49.70 -42.60
C ALA A 116 -8.83 49.90 -44.06
N GLU A 117 -8.32 49.11 -44.99
CA GLU A 117 -8.75 49.13 -46.39
C GLU A 117 -10.21 48.72 -46.56
N ARG A 118 -10.66 47.70 -45.83
CA ARG A 118 -12.07 47.27 -45.83
C ARG A 118 -12.98 48.34 -45.24
N MET A 119 -12.57 49.05 -44.19
CA MET A 119 -13.33 50.16 -43.63
C MET A 119 -13.41 51.35 -44.60
N ALA A 120 -12.31 51.69 -45.28
CA ALA A 120 -12.31 52.71 -46.34
C ALA A 120 -13.13 52.32 -47.58
N ARG A 121 -13.37 51.01 -47.79
CA ARG A 121 -14.26 50.48 -48.84
C ARG A 121 -15.72 50.44 -48.38
N ALA A 122 -15.98 50.20 -47.09
CA ALA A 122 -17.31 50.21 -46.49
C ALA A 122 -17.93 51.61 -46.46
N GLU A 123 -17.12 52.66 -46.24
CA GLU A 123 -17.57 54.06 -46.34
C GLU A 123 -17.98 54.47 -47.76
N ARG A 124 -17.59 53.71 -48.80
CA ARG A 124 -17.94 53.97 -50.20
C ARG A 124 -19.24 53.30 -50.68
N GLY A 125 -20.00 52.67 -49.79
CA GLY A 125 -21.40 52.29 -50.04
C GLY A 125 -21.61 51.14 -51.03
N ALA A 126 -21.72 49.91 -50.51
CA ALA A 126 -22.42 48.81 -51.17
C ALA A 126 -22.97 47.84 -50.12
N PRO A 127 -24.25 47.42 -50.18
CA PRO A 127 -24.81 46.49 -49.22
C PRO A 127 -24.33 45.05 -49.49
N ILE A 128 -23.82 44.39 -48.45
CA ILE A 128 -23.49 42.96 -48.46
C ILE A 128 -24.78 42.16 -48.21
N PRO A 129 -25.18 41.21 -49.08
CA PRO A 129 -26.31 40.33 -48.77
C PRO A 129 -25.84 39.21 -47.84
N PHE A 130 -26.36 39.19 -46.61
CA PHE A 130 -26.28 38.03 -45.73
C PHE A 130 -27.24 36.94 -46.26
N ARG A 131 -26.70 35.95 -46.98
CA ARG A 131 -27.40 34.72 -47.31
C ARG A 131 -27.32 33.77 -46.11
N ARG A 132 -28.43 33.62 -45.39
CA ARG A 132 -28.61 32.63 -44.33
C ARG A 132 -28.91 31.28 -44.98
N GLU A 133 -27.90 30.45 -45.19
CA GLU A 133 -28.09 29.04 -45.53
C GLU A 133 -28.56 28.31 -44.27
N VAL A 134 -29.83 27.89 -44.29
CA VAL A 134 -30.35 26.90 -43.34
C VAL A 134 -29.90 25.56 -43.89
N VAL A 135 -28.92 24.93 -43.24
CA VAL A 135 -28.46 23.60 -43.60
C VAL A 135 -29.49 22.60 -43.07
N GLU A 136 -30.32 22.08 -43.96
CA GLU A 136 -31.13 20.89 -43.67
C GLU A 136 -30.18 19.71 -43.50
N VAL A 137 -30.16 19.13 -42.29
CA VAL A 137 -29.35 17.96 -41.98
C VAL A 137 -30.15 16.73 -42.38
N ASP A 138 -29.62 15.97 -43.33
CA ASP A 138 -30.26 14.76 -43.85
C ASP A 138 -30.20 13.63 -42.80
N GLU A 139 -31.26 12.83 -42.72
CA GLU A 139 -31.42 11.76 -41.74
C GLU A 139 -30.36 10.64 -41.96
N GLU A 140 -29.91 10.48 -43.20
CA GLU A 140 -28.81 9.59 -43.56
C GLU A 140 -27.46 10.01 -42.97
N ASP A 141 -27.20 11.30 -42.83
CA ASP A 141 -25.97 11.81 -42.23
C ASP A 141 -25.95 11.56 -40.73
N VAL A 142 -27.10 11.70 -40.07
CA VAL A 142 -27.28 11.35 -38.66
C VAL A 142 -27.07 9.85 -38.45
N ALA A 143 -27.62 9.00 -39.32
CA ALA A 143 -27.40 7.55 -39.29
C ALA A 143 -25.91 7.17 -39.49
N ARG A 144 -25.20 7.88 -40.37
CA ARG A 144 -23.77 7.64 -40.64
C ARG A 144 -22.89 8.04 -39.46
N VAL A 145 -23.18 9.18 -38.82
CA VAL A 145 -22.44 9.66 -37.65
C VAL A 145 -22.66 8.77 -36.45
N THR A 146 -23.91 8.33 -36.21
CA THR A 146 -24.23 7.40 -35.11
C THR A 146 -23.57 6.04 -35.30
N HIS A 147 -23.54 5.51 -36.52
CA HIS A 147 -22.82 4.27 -36.83
C HIS A 147 -21.31 4.41 -36.61
N ARG A 148 -20.72 5.55 -37.00
CA ARG A 148 -19.29 5.83 -36.80
C ARG A 148 -18.94 5.95 -35.31
N LEU A 149 -19.79 6.59 -34.52
CA LEU A 149 -19.64 6.67 -33.06
C LEU A 149 -19.76 5.28 -32.41
N GLY A 150 -20.73 4.47 -32.83
CA GLY A 150 -20.89 3.08 -32.36
C GLY A 150 -19.66 2.21 -32.64
N ALA A 151 -19.07 2.34 -33.83
CA ALA A 151 -17.84 1.63 -34.19
C ALA A 151 -16.64 2.05 -33.32
N LEU A 152 -16.48 3.34 -33.06
CA LEU A 152 -15.40 3.86 -32.22
C LEU A 152 -15.57 3.46 -30.74
N LEU A 153 -16.79 3.45 -30.24
CA LEU A 153 -17.11 3.00 -28.88
C LEU A 153 -16.89 1.48 -28.70
N SER A 154 -17.20 0.68 -29.72
CA SER A 154 -16.88 -0.76 -29.71
C SER A 154 -15.38 -1.03 -29.74
N ALA A 155 -14.61 -0.30 -30.54
CA ALA A 155 -13.15 -0.42 -30.59
C ALA A 155 -12.49 -0.03 -29.25
N ALA A 156 -13.04 0.96 -28.55
CA ALA A 156 -12.55 1.34 -27.21
C ALA A 156 -12.92 0.32 -26.11
N ARG A 157 -13.93 -0.54 -26.34
CA ARG A 157 -14.40 -1.55 -25.38
C ARG A 157 -13.72 -2.91 -25.55
N GLU A 158 -12.78 -3.03 -26.48
CA GLU A 158 -12.02 -4.27 -26.66
C GLU A 158 -11.36 -4.64 -25.32
N PRO A 159 -11.67 -5.83 -24.75
CA PRO A 159 -11.16 -6.20 -23.44
C PRO A 159 -9.66 -6.37 -23.59
N ARG A 160 -8.91 -5.41 -23.06
CA ARG A 160 -7.47 -5.49 -22.88
C ARG A 160 -7.19 -6.82 -22.20
N ILE A 161 -6.75 -7.82 -22.96
CA ILE A 161 -6.31 -9.12 -22.43
C ILE A 161 -5.17 -8.79 -21.50
N ARG A 162 -5.48 -8.75 -20.21
CA ARG A 162 -4.52 -8.64 -19.15
C ARG A 162 -3.70 -9.92 -19.24
N PRO A 163 -2.37 -9.87 -19.44
CA PRO A 163 -1.58 -11.08 -19.26
C PRO A 163 -1.89 -11.57 -17.84
N GLU A 164 -2.40 -12.80 -17.76
CA GLU A 164 -2.62 -13.53 -16.52
C GLU A 164 -1.37 -13.32 -15.65
N PRO A 165 -1.49 -12.78 -14.43
CA PRO A 165 -0.40 -12.92 -13.49
C PRO A 165 -0.25 -14.43 -13.28
N GLU A 166 0.90 -14.98 -13.65
CA GLU A 166 1.28 -16.35 -13.34
C GLU A 166 0.84 -16.63 -11.90
N ARG A 167 -0.18 -17.48 -11.79
CA ARG A 167 -0.59 -18.05 -10.52
C ARG A 167 0.57 -18.93 -10.07
N PHE A 168 1.53 -18.32 -9.39
CA PHE A 168 2.36 -19.04 -8.46
C PHE A 168 1.41 -19.83 -7.58
N ALA A 169 1.55 -21.16 -7.63
CA ALA A 169 0.82 -22.10 -6.80
C ALA A 169 1.05 -21.71 -5.34
N ARG A 170 0.14 -20.92 -4.79
CA ARG A 170 0.00 -20.71 -3.35
C ARG A 170 -0.52 -22.04 -2.81
N PRO A 171 0.16 -22.67 -1.84
CA PRO A 171 -0.47 -23.72 -1.07
C PRO A 171 -1.72 -23.11 -0.42
N ASP A 172 -2.87 -23.76 -0.58
CA ASP A 172 -4.10 -23.43 0.13
C ASP A 172 -3.86 -23.56 1.64
N ILE A 173 -3.52 -22.44 2.28
CA ILE A 173 -3.56 -22.32 3.74
C ILE A 173 -4.86 -21.58 4.05
N ALA A 174 -5.86 -22.36 4.46
CA ALA A 174 -7.11 -21.83 5.00
C ALA A 174 -6.82 -20.81 6.11
N PRO A 175 -7.47 -19.63 6.13
CA PRO A 175 -7.30 -18.71 7.24
C PRO A 175 -8.13 -19.19 8.44
N THR A 176 -7.59 -20.13 9.22
CA THR A 176 -8.09 -20.40 10.57
C THR A 176 -7.63 -19.26 11.48
N ARG A 177 -8.30 -18.10 11.37
CA ARG A 177 -8.26 -17.07 12.43
C ARG A 177 -9.06 -17.60 13.63
N GLN A 178 -8.50 -18.56 14.34
CA GLN A 178 -8.84 -18.73 15.75
C GLN A 178 -8.10 -17.62 16.51
N ARG A 179 -8.84 -16.58 16.90
CA ARG A 179 -8.39 -15.72 17.99
C ARG A 179 -8.28 -16.61 19.23
N PRO A 180 -7.11 -16.74 19.88
CA PRO A 180 -7.09 -17.21 21.25
C PRO A 180 -7.88 -16.19 22.07
N ARG A 181 -9.06 -16.58 22.54
CA ARG A 181 -9.68 -15.95 23.72
C ARG A 181 -8.76 -16.31 24.87
N PHE A 182 -7.79 -15.45 25.15
CA PHE A 182 -7.13 -15.49 26.44
C PHE A 182 -8.20 -15.26 27.49
N GLU A 183 -8.26 -16.19 28.42
CA GLU A 183 -9.16 -16.24 29.55
C GLU A 183 -8.88 -15.02 30.44
N ASP A 184 -9.87 -14.12 30.55
CA ASP A 184 -9.87 -12.96 31.45
C ASP A 184 -10.05 -13.35 32.94
N ASP A 185 -9.87 -14.62 33.29
CA ASP A 185 -10.08 -15.13 34.67
C ASP A 185 -8.83 -14.98 35.57
N LEU A 186 -7.75 -14.36 35.09
CA LEU A 186 -6.51 -14.21 35.86
C LEU A 186 -6.55 -13.06 36.90
N PHE A 187 -7.54 -12.16 36.84
CA PHE A 187 -7.58 -10.96 37.68
C PHE A 187 -8.73 -10.91 38.71
N ASP A 188 -9.63 -11.89 38.75
CA ASP A 188 -10.69 -11.95 39.77
C ASP A 188 -10.21 -12.70 41.03
N GLY A 189 -9.22 -12.12 41.70
CA GLY A 189 -8.94 -12.44 43.10
C GLY A 189 -9.95 -11.75 44.02
N PRO A 190 -10.45 -12.40 45.09
CA PRO A 190 -11.45 -11.80 45.97
C PRO A 190 -10.85 -10.58 46.70
N THR A 191 -11.30 -9.38 46.32
CA THR A 191 -11.08 -8.16 47.12
C THR A 191 -12.02 -8.20 48.32
N ASP A 192 -11.64 -8.95 49.34
CA ASP A 192 -12.29 -8.82 50.64
C ASP A 192 -11.30 -9.03 51.78
N ARG A 193 -11.03 -7.92 52.47
CA ARG A 193 -10.60 -7.74 53.88
C ARG A 193 -9.45 -6.76 54.05
N VAL A 194 -9.78 -5.47 53.95
CA VAL A 194 -9.21 -4.49 54.88
C VAL A 194 -10.35 -3.64 55.43
N ALA A 195 -11.13 -4.26 56.34
CA ALA A 195 -11.86 -3.52 57.35
C ALA A 195 -10.97 -3.47 58.59
N ALA A 196 -10.30 -2.34 58.83
CA ALA A 196 -9.97 -1.86 60.18
C ALA A 196 -9.29 -0.49 60.13
N GLY A 197 -9.93 0.49 60.77
CA GLY A 197 -9.22 1.53 61.50
C GLY A 197 -8.98 2.84 60.76
N GLY A 198 -10.04 3.64 60.59
CA GLY A 198 -9.89 5.01 60.10
C GLY A 198 -11.12 5.86 60.32
N ALA A 199 -11.55 6.02 61.58
CA ALA A 199 -12.64 6.93 61.91
C ALA A 199 -12.24 7.91 63.03
N ARG A 200 -12.13 9.18 62.61
CA ARG A 200 -12.51 10.43 63.33
C ARG A 200 -11.49 10.91 64.37
N ARG A 201 -10.88 12.07 64.12
CA ARG A 201 -11.34 13.44 64.46
C ARG A 201 -11.28 13.69 65.96
#